data_AF-A0A4R8AZ39-F1
#
_entry.id   AF-A0A4R8AZ39-F1
#
_cell.length_a   1.000
_cell.length_b   1.000
_cell.length_c   1.000
_cell.angle_alpha   90.00
_cell.angle_beta   90.00
_cell.angle_gamma   90.00
#
_symmetry.space_group_name_H-M   'P 1'
#
loop_
_entity.id
_entity.type
_entity.pdbx_description
1 polymer ?
#
loop_
_entity_poly.entity_id
_entity_poly.type
_entity_poly.pdbx_seq_one_letter_code
_entity_poly.pdbx_strand_id
1 'polypeptide(L)'
;MLKLNAKIRVYETIKLIPTPKFYEFTYVKNVDISSSYKSLTDTATIVMPKKVYTNTKGFDQNLFANATGNEITIHDFFKLENYIEIFLGYDGDYKPAFRGYITGVNSDITATITCEDTMYAFKKVKAVKDANVQNPNDTMNIVATNPTTNIDNFNPKTFFEKRIKELKLPFKVNALNEDLGNIMIKRNQSLAQVFEMLKDKGIYTYFKTETTGPVLTITNNPQNHTANELGGFITRNFIKSPLAGALVKKLINQGLSLLSSQLNKATQSVSDRFSGKVRFRFRYNIIEDKLTVVNESTKNTRIRIEKYFKNSNTPIYIELGDPNGQLTKTHVLHSDTDELPKDPVAFKKATTQTASELYQYGALRAMESKPSGFEGSFLTFGEPFVRPTDQVILENAKDKEKNGTFQVEKVERSFGENGYRQRIYIGRRVEAI
;
A
#
# COMPACT_ATOMS: atom_id res chain seq x y z
N MET A 1 -26.79 -24.27 5.95
CA MET A 1 -25.85 -23.51 6.81
C MET A 1 -24.47 -23.66 6.18
N LEU A 2 -23.78 -22.56 5.87
CA LEU A 2 -22.43 -22.65 5.27
C LEU A 2 -21.46 -23.21 6.30
N LYS A 3 -20.63 -24.17 5.90
CA LYS A 3 -19.56 -24.70 6.75
C LYS A 3 -18.41 -23.72 6.75
N LEU A 4 -17.98 -23.30 7.93
CA LEU A 4 -16.84 -22.40 8.07
C LEU A 4 -15.52 -23.19 7.96
N ASN A 5 -14.60 -22.76 7.09
CA ASN A 5 -13.34 -23.45 6.86
C ASN A 5 -12.14 -22.51 7.00
N ALA A 6 -11.16 -22.94 7.79
CA ALA A 6 -9.84 -22.31 7.88
C ALA A 6 -8.76 -23.33 7.51
N LYS A 7 -7.67 -22.83 6.93
CA LYS A 7 -6.44 -23.60 6.70
C LYS A 7 -5.27 -22.69 6.99
N ILE A 8 -4.47 -23.04 7.99
CA ILE A 8 -3.28 -22.31 8.41
C ILE A 8 -2.07 -23.18 8.09
N ARG A 9 -1.12 -22.63 7.34
CA ARG A 9 0.15 -23.30 7.03
C ARG A 9 1.29 -22.53 7.65
N VAL A 10 2.12 -23.20 8.43
CA VAL A 10 3.31 -22.62 9.05
C VAL A 10 4.54 -23.30 8.49
N TYR A 11 5.39 -22.53 7.81
CA TYR A 11 6.60 -22.97 7.15
C TYR A 11 7.80 -22.64 8.01
N GLU A 12 8.71 -23.61 8.17
CA GLU A 12 10.03 -23.33 8.75
C GLU A 12 10.80 -22.41 7.81
N THR A 13 11.52 -21.42 8.37
CA THR A 13 12.30 -20.47 7.58
C THR A 13 13.78 -20.59 7.86
N ILE A 14 14.59 -20.34 6.82
CA ILE A 14 16.04 -20.14 6.94
C ILE A 14 16.32 -18.73 6.45
N LYS A 15 16.79 -17.85 7.35
CA LYS A 15 17.00 -16.42 7.04
C LYS A 15 15.75 -15.78 6.41
N LEU A 16 14.58 -16.06 6.98
CA LEU A 16 13.25 -15.60 6.52
C LEU A 16 12.81 -16.15 5.15
N ILE A 17 13.55 -17.07 4.55
CA ILE A 17 13.12 -17.75 3.32
C ILE A 17 12.35 -19.02 3.72
N PRO A 18 11.06 -19.18 3.31
CA PRO A 18 10.29 -20.38 3.61
C PRO A 18 10.91 -21.62 2.98
N THR A 19 11.05 -22.68 3.77
CA THR A 19 11.46 -24.00 3.29
C THR A 19 10.25 -24.81 2.80
N PRO A 20 10.44 -25.93 2.08
CA PRO A 20 9.33 -26.82 1.71
C PRO A 20 8.64 -27.50 2.92
N LYS A 21 9.26 -27.50 4.11
CA LYS A 21 8.71 -28.14 5.30
C LYS A 21 7.70 -27.21 5.98
N PHE A 22 6.46 -27.69 6.15
CA PHE A 22 5.39 -26.95 6.80
C PHE A 22 4.47 -27.82 7.64
N TYR A 23 3.78 -27.17 8.57
CA TYR A 23 2.72 -27.73 9.39
C TYR A 23 1.38 -27.15 8.92
N GLU A 24 0.35 -27.99 8.80
CA GLU A 24 -0.99 -27.56 8.37
C GLU A 24 -2.04 -27.82 9.46
N PHE A 25 -2.83 -26.79 9.75
CA PHE A 25 -3.94 -26.81 10.69
C PHE A 25 -5.24 -26.45 9.96
N THR A 26 -6.25 -27.29 10.07
CA THR A 26 -7.57 -27.11 9.43
C THR A 26 -8.64 -26.58 10.39
N TYR A 27 -8.20 -26.09 11.56
CA TYR A 27 -9.02 -25.53 12.61
C TYR A 27 -8.31 -24.34 13.26
N VAL A 28 -9.09 -23.46 13.85
CA VAL A 28 -8.65 -22.28 14.58
C VAL A 28 -9.82 -21.83 15.46
N LYS A 29 -9.55 -21.19 16.60
CA LYS A 29 -10.61 -20.57 17.40
C LYS A 29 -11.05 -19.26 16.74
N ASN A 30 -10.13 -18.30 16.67
CA ASN A 30 -10.37 -17.00 16.06
C ASN A 30 -9.19 -16.56 15.18
N VAL A 31 -9.49 -15.81 14.12
CA VAL A 31 -8.51 -15.10 13.29
C VAL A 31 -9.00 -13.67 13.10
N ASP A 32 -8.15 -12.70 13.41
CA ASP A 32 -8.39 -11.29 13.14
C ASP A 32 -7.27 -10.76 12.23
N ILE A 33 -7.64 -10.13 11.10
CA ILE A 33 -6.68 -9.58 10.12
C ILE A 33 -7.04 -8.12 9.86
N SER A 34 -6.04 -7.23 9.86
CA SER A 34 -6.20 -5.83 9.46
C SER A 34 -5.27 -5.52 8.30
N SER A 35 -5.85 -5.23 7.14
CA SER A 35 -5.11 -4.94 5.91
C SER A 35 -5.41 -3.54 5.37
N SER A 36 -4.40 -2.75 4.99
CA SER A 36 -4.60 -1.44 4.35
C SER A 36 -3.40 -1.00 3.53
N TYR A 37 -3.64 -0.42 2.35
CA TYR A 37 -2.55 0.20 1.57
C TYR A 37 -1.93 1.44 2.26
N LYS A 38 -2.63 2.02 3.26
CA LYS A 38 -2.14 3.16 4.05
C LYS A 38 -1.19 2.72 5.16
N SER A 39 -1.25 1.46 5.58
CA SER A 39 -0.34 0.90 6.57
C SER A 39 0.83 0.22 5.85
N LEU A 40 2.04 0.32 6.41
CA LEU A 40 3.20 -0.35 5.83
C LEU A 40 3.10 -1.87 5.96
N THR A 41 2.54 -2.34 7.08
CA THR A 41 2.38 -3.76 7.41
C THR A 41 0.93 -4.08 7.68
N ASP A 42 0.40 -5.09 6.99
CA ASP A 42 -0.81 -5.76 7.43
C ASP A 42 -0.51 -6.63 8.66
N THR A 43 -1.51 -6.82 9.53
CA THR A 43 -1.37 -7.62 10.75
C THR A 43 -2.40 -8.75 10.79
N ALA A 44 -2.02 -9.86 11.43
CA ALA A 44 -2.94 -10.94 11.75
C ALA A 44 -2.73 -11.41 13.20
N THR A 45 -3.82 -11.80 13.86
CA THR A 45 -3.81 -12.47 15.15
C THR A 45 -4.59 -13.76 15.03
N ILE A 46 -4.00 -14.87 15.48
CA ILE A 46 -4.60 -16.20 15.46
C ILE A 46 -4.72 -16.66 16.91
N VAL A 47 -5.91 -17.12 17.29
CA VAL A 47 -6.14 -17.79 18.56
C VAL A 47 -6.32 -19.28 18.30
N MET A 48 -5.45 -20.09 18.89
CA MET A 48 -5.44 -21.54 18.79
C MET A 48 -5.74 -22.16 20.17
N PRO A 49 -6.26 -23.40 20.21
CA PRO A 49 -6.19 -24.23 21.41
C PRO A 49 -4.73 -24.40 21.86
N LYS A 50 -4.49 -24.60 23.17
CA LYS A 50 -3.12 -24.83 23.69
C LYS A 50 -2.50 -26.13 23.16
N LYS A 51 -3.33 -27.17 23.05
CA LYS A 51 -2.96 -28.45 22.44
C LYS A 51 -3.36 -28.41 20.97
N VAL A 52 -2.36 -28.46 20.10
CA VAL A 52 -2.56 -28.46 18.65
C VAL A 52 -2.10 -29.78 18.06
N TYR A 53 -2.93 -30.28 17.14
CA TYR A 53 -2.71 -31.44 16.31
C TYR A 53 -2.50 -30.98 14.87
N THR A 54 -1.45 -31.45 14.21
CA THR A 54 -1.33 -31.28 12.76
C THR A 54 -2.21 -32.31 12.07
N ASN A 55 -2.82 -31.95 10.94
CA ASN A 55 -3.65 -32.87 10.20
C ASN A 55 -2.77 -33.93 9.51
N THR A 56 -2.55 -35.05 10.19
CA THR A 56 -2.07 -36.28 9.58
C THR A 56 -3.23 -36.91 8.81
N LYS A 57 -3.00 -37.27 7.54
CA LYS A 57 -3.82 -38.31 6.93
C LYS A 57 -3.67 -39.56 7.81
N GLY A 58 -4.64 -39.79 8.70
CA GLY A 58 -4.60 -40.81 9.75
C GLY A 58 -4.54 -40.18 11.14
N PHE A 59 -5.63 -40.24 11.91
CA PHE A 59 -5.65 -39.83 13.31
C PHE A 59 -4.81 -40.84 14.11
N ASP A 60 -3.58 -40.48 14.46
CA ASP A 60 -2.71 -41.30 15.32
C ASP A 60 -2.71 -40.74 16.74
N GLN A 61 -3.18 -41.53 17.70
CA GLN A 61 -3.15 -41.20 19.13
C GLN A 61 -1.72 -41.12 19.71
N ASN A 62 -0.69 -41.50 18.95
CA ASN A 62 0.72 -41.32 19.33
C ASN A 62 1.26 -39.90 19.07
N LEU A 63 0.50 -39.00 18.42
CA LEU A 63 0.89 -37.60 18.16
C LEU A 63 0.96 -36.71 19.42
N PHE A 64 0.75 -37.27 20.60
CA PHE A 64 0.76 -36.56 21.88
C PHE A 64 2.09 -36.71 22.63
N ALA A 65 2.97 -37.59 22.13
CA ALA A 65 4.29 -37.81 22.66
C ALA A 65 5.26 -38.00 21.49
N ASN A 66 6.39 -37.29 21.49
CA ASN A 66 7.51 -37.72 20.66
C ASN A 66 7.89 -39.17 21.06
N ALA A 67 8.64 -39.91 20.23
CA ALA A 67 9.10 -41.28 20.55
C ALA A 67 9.84 -41.42 21.91
N THR A 68 10.13 -40.30 22.58
CA THR A 68 10.76 -40.14 23.89
C THR A 68 9.82 -39.75 25.05
N GLY A 69 8.50 -39.53 24.82
CA GLY A 69 7.53 -39.18 25.87
C GLY A 69 7.27 -37.68 26.13
N ASN A 70 7.86 -36.77 25.35
CA ASN A 70 7.71 -35.31 25.57
C ASN A 70 6.41 -34.74 24.97
N GLU A 71 5.71 -33.87 25.72
CA GLU A 71 4.48 -33.18 25.29
C GLU A 71 4.77 -32.20 24.14
N ILE A 72 4.01 -32.31 23.05
CA ILE A 72 4.07 -31.38 21.92
C ILE A 72 3.16 -30.17 22.21
N THR A 73 3.71 -28.98 22.06
CA THR A 73 3.05 -27.70 22.38
C THR A 73 2.87 -26.82 21.15
N ILE A 74 2.13 -25.70 21.31
CA ILE A 74 2.00 -24.68 20.26
C ILE A 74 3.38 -24.16 19.77
N HIS A 75 4.36 -24.05 20.67
CA HIS A 75 5.69 -23.49 20.37
C HIS A 75 6.55 -24.40 19.49
N ASP A 76 6.19 -25.68 19.37
CA ASP A 76 6.88 -26.60 18.46
C ASP A 76 6.57 -26.29 17.00
N PHE A 77 5.37 -25.76 16.73
CA PHE A 77 4.87 -25.48 15.39
C PHE A 77 4.91 -23.99 15.04
N PHE A 78 4.58 -23.13 16.00
CA PHE A 78 4.55 -21.69 15.84
C PHE A 78 5.78 -21.10 16.51
N LYS A 79 6.76 -20.71 15.71
CA LYS A 79 8.02 -20.10 16.16
C LYS A 79 8.15 -18.71 15.56
N LEU A 80 8.84 -17.82 16.28
CA LEU A 80 9.19 -16.50 15.76
C LEU A 80 9.87 -16.65 14.40
N GLU A 81 9.52 -15.75 13.48
CA GLU A 81 10.08 -15.67 12.14
C GLU A 81 9.77 -16.85 11.20
N ASN A 82 8.99 -17.85 11.63
CA ASN A 82 8.38 -18.80 10.70
C ASN A 82 7.38 -18.07 9.80
N TYR A 83 7.31 -18.52 8.55
CA TYR A 83 6.39 -17.95 7.56
C TYR A 83 5.02 -18.60 7.68
N ILE A 84 3.96 -17.84 7.53
CA ILE A 84 2.59 -18.29 7.76
C ILE A 84 1.68 -17.87 6.61
N GLU A 85 0.85 -18.81 6.16
CA GLU A 85 -0.26 -18.55 5.24
C GLU A 85 -1.59 -18.86 5.93
N ILE A 86 -2.53 -17.93 5.85
CA ILE A 86 -3.88 -18.08 6.40
C ILE A 86 -4.88 -18.07 5.25
N PHE A 87 -5.64 -19.14 5.14
CA PHE A 87 -6.73 -19.28 4.18
C PHE A 87 -8.06 -19.41 4.91
N LEU A 88 -9.05 -18.62 4.52
CA LEU A 88 -10.38 -18.57 5.14
C LEU A 88 -11.46 -18.70 4.06
N GLY A 89 -12.60 -19.30 4.39
CA GLY A 89 -13.75 -19.31 3.50
C GLY A 89 -14.87 -20.24 3.95
N TYR A 90 -15.72 -20.63 3.01
CA TYR A 90 -16.91 -21.44 3.24
C TYR A 90 -16.92 -22.69 2.36
N ASP A 91 -17.49 -23.78 2.86
CA ASP A 91 -17.76 -25.02 2.13
C ASP A 91 -16.56 -25.56 1.33
N GLY A 92 -15.35 -25.40 1.86
CA GLY A 92 -14.09 -25.83 1.25
C GLY A 92 -13.52 -24.88 0.19
N ASP A 93 -14.19 -23.78 -0.14
CA ASP A 93 -13.63 -22.71 -0.98
C ASP A 93 -12.75 -21.77 -0.13
N TYR A 94 -11.44 -21.93 -0.26
CA TYR A 94 -10.43 -21.21 0.53
C TYR A 94 -9.92 -19.96 -0.18
N LYS A 95 -10.03 -18.79 0.45
CA LYS A 95 -9.41 -17.54 -0.03
C LYS A 95 -8.11 -17.26 0.73
N PRO A 96 -7.00 -16.89 0.05
CA PRO A 96 -5.76 -16.51 0.72
C PRO A 96 -5.95 -15.15 1.39
N ALA A 97 -6.16 -15.19 2.70
CA ALA A 97 -6.55 -14.05 3.53
C ALA A 97 -5.34 -13.29 4.08
N PHE A 98 -4.24 -13.99 4.37
CA PHE A 98 -3.02 -13.38 4.90
C PHE A 98 -1.79 -14.23 4.60
N ARG A 99 -0.64 -13.57 4.43
CA ARG A 99 0.67 -14.19 4.20
C ARG A 99 1.76 -13.33 4.84
N GLY A 100 2.58 -13.92 5.70
CA GLY A 100 3.54 -13.15 6.48
C GLY A 100 4.41 -13.97 7.40
N TYR A 101 4.90 -13.35 8.47
CA TYR A 101 5.78 -13.96 9.46
C TYR A 101 5.17 -13.89 10.85
N ILE A 102 5.42 -14.91 11.65
CA ILE A 102 5.07 -14.93 13.07
C ILE A 102 5.99 -13.95 13.81
N THR A 103 5.39 -12.98 14.51
CA THR A 103 6.10 -11.95 15.27
C THR A 103 5.95 -12.11 16.78
N GLY A 104 5.03 -12.97 17.23
CA GLY A 104 4.83 -13.26 18.64
C GLY A 104 4.02 -14.55 18.84
N VAL A 105 4.32 -15.26 19.93
CA VAL A 105 3.59 -16.47 20.37
C VAL A 105 3.45 -16.38 21.88
N ASN A 106 2.24 -16.12 22.37
CA ASN A 106 1.90 -16.15 23.79
C ASN A 106 1.00 -17.36 24.06
N SER A 107 1.23 -18.09 25.15
CA SER A 107 0.44 -19.28 25.51
C SER A 107 -0.01 -19.30 26.97
N ASP A 108 -0.09 -18.16 27.65
CA ASP A 108 -0.35 -18.09 29.10
C ASP A 108 -1.77 -18.60 29.43
N ILE A 109 -2.78 -18.12 28.72
CA ILE A 109 -4.20 -18.53 28.91
C ILE A 109 -4.69 -19.30 27.69
N THR A 110 -4.65 -18.68 26.51
CA THR A 110 -4.88 -19.28 25.19
C THR A 110 -3.66 -19.05 24.32
N ALA A 111 -3.42 -19.93 23.34
CA ALA A 111 -2.34 -19.72 22.39
C ALA A 111 -2.73 -18.59 21.43
N THR A 112 -2.06 -17.44 21.55
CA THR A 112 -2.23 -16.26 20.71
C THR A 112 -0.97 -16.06 19.88
N ILE A 113 -1.10 -16.10 18.56
CA ILE A 113 -0.02 -15.91 17.61
C ILE A 113 -0.26 -14.59 16.89
N THR A 114 0.69 -13.67 17.00
CA THR A 114 0.67 -12.40 16.24
C THR A 114 1.56 -12.52 15.03
N CYS A 115 1.12 -11.93 13.93
CA CYS A 115 1.83 -11.96 12.66
C CYS A 115 1.82 -10.58 12.01
N GLU A 116 2.86 -10.30 11.25
CA GLU A 116 2.94 -9.21 10.30
C GLU A 116 3.10 -9.79 8.90
N ASP A 117 2.64 -9.10 7.88
CA ASP A 117 2.74 -9.56 6.50
C ASP A 117 4.20 -9.70 6.01
N THR A 118 4.38 -9.98 4.71
CA THR A 118 5.71 -10.15 4.10
C THR A 118 6.63 -8.93 4.29
N MET A 119 6.10 -7.74 4.61
CA MET A 119 6.90 -6.55 4.91
C MET A 119 7.81 -6.72 6.13
N TYR A 120 7.49 -7.64 7.05
CA TYR A 120 8.34 -7.95 8.20
C TYR A 120 9.78 -8.24 7.78
N ALA A 121 10.00 -8.95 6.66
CA ALA A 121 11.34 -9.24 6.15
C ALA A 121 12.13 -7.95 5.84
N PHE A 122 11.48 -6.91 5.35
CA PHE A 122 12.10 -5.62 5.03
C PHE A 122 12.43 -4.79 6.27
N LYS A 123 11.85 -5.11 7.44
CA LYS A 123 12.27 -4.53 8.73
C LYS A 123 13.64 -5.04 9.16
N LYS A 124 14.09 -6.19 8.63
CA LYS A 124 15.37 -6.84 8.95
C LYS A 124 16.48 -6.55 7.94
N VAL A 125 16.13 -6.00 6.77
CA VAL A 125 17.09 -5.66 5.71
C VAL A 125 17.48 -4.19 5.84
N LYS A 126 18.78 -3.90 5.98
CA LYS A 126 19.30 -2.53 5.93
C LYS A 126 19.12 -1.92 4.55
N ALA A 127 18.76 -0.64 4.49
CA ALA A 127 18.64 0.09 3.23
C ALA A 127 20.01 0.33 2.55
N VAL A 128 21.07 0.40 3.35
CA VAL A 128 22.44 0.59 2.92
C VAL A 128 23.32 -0.47 3.57
N LYS A 129 24.25 -1.04 2.82
CA LYS A 129 25.16 -2.10 3.30
C LYS A 129 26.27 -1.49 4.16
N ASP A 130 26.70 -2.21 5.19
CA ASP A 130 27.82 -1.79 6.04
C ASP A 130 29.18 -1.86 5.32
N ALA A 131 29.30 -2.78 4.36
CA ALA A 131 30.48 -2.92 3.50
C ALA A 131 30.29 -2.10 2.22
N ASN A 132 31.40 -1.64 1.64
CA ASN A 132 31.41 -0.87 0.38
C ASN A 132 30.56 0.42 0.44
N VAL A 133 30.52 1.07 1.61
CA VAL A 133 29.91 2.40 1.79
C VAL A 133 30.69 3.40 0.94
N GLN A 134 29.99 4.29 0.22
CA GLN A 134 30.59 5.24 -0.73
C GLN A 134 31.32 4.55 -1.91
N ASN A 135 30.95 3.33 -2.30
CA ASN A 135 31.55 2.66 -3.45
C ASN A 135 31.22 3.42 -4.75
N PRO A 136 32.23 3.86 -5.54
CA PRO A 136 32.00 4.56 -6.81
C PRO A 136 31.13 3.78 -7.82
N ASN A 137 31.13 2.44 -7.72
CA ASN A 137 30.33 1.55 -8.57
C ASN A 137 28.91 1.28 -8.01
N ASP A 138 28.62 1.71 -6.77
CA ASP A 138 27.30 1.62 -6.15
C ASP A 138 26.89 2.98 -5.58
N THR A 139 26.50 3.89 -6.47
CA THR A 139 25.99 5.24 -6.15
C THR A 139 24.74 5.24 -5.26
N MET A 140 24.10 4.09 -5.03
CA MET A 140 22.94 3.94 -4.14
C MET A 140 23.34 3.41 -2.75
N ASN A 141 24.62 3.09 -2.52
CA ASN A 141 25.20 2.61 -1.25
C ASN A 141 25.98 3.68 -0.50
N ILE A 142 25.32 4.81 -0.34
CA ILE A 142 25.83 5.98 0.36
C ILE A 142 25.23 6.00 1.76
N VAL A 143 26.08 6.08 2.78
CA VAL A 143 25.68 6.29 4.17
C VAL A 143 25.96 7.74 4.52
N ALA A 144 25.03 8.38 5.22
CA ALA A 144 25.27 9.66 5.89
C ALA A 144 26.44 9.52 6.88
N THR A 145 27.65 9.96 6.51
CA THR A 145 28.82 10.02 7.41
C THR A 145 28.75 11.25 8.32
N ASN A 146 27.96 12.25 7.92
CA ASN A 146 27.55 13.45 8.66
C ASN A 146 26.09 13.81 8.26
N PRO A 147 25.41 14.77 8.92
CA PRO A 147 24.05 15.20 8.55
C PRO A 147 23.91 15.74 7.11
N THR A 148 25.01 15.89 6.37
CA THR A 148 25.05 16.48 5.03
C THR A 148 25.35 15.48 3.91
N THR A 149 25.58 14.18 4.19
CA THR A 149 25.71 13.16 3.12
C THR A 149 24.36 12.54 2.81
N ASN A 150 23.84 12.82 1.61
CA ASN A 150 22.57 12.32 1.10
C ASN A 150 22.79 11.31 -0.02
N ILE A 151 21.77 10.50 -0.32
CA ILE A 151 21.70 9.87 -1.64
C ILE A 151 21.28 10.96 -2.62
N ASP A 152 22.19 11.30 -3.52
CA ASP A 152 21.95 12.34 -4.50
C ASP A 152 20.95 11.88 -5.57
N ASN A 153 20.01 12.78 -5.93
CA ASN A 153 18.95 12.52 -6.90
C ASN A 153 18.21 11.19 -6.63
N PHE A 154 17.73 11.01 -5.39
CA PHE A 154 17.09 9.79 -4.98
C PHE A 154 15.83 9.53 -5.82
N ASN A 155 15.88 8.45 -6.59
CA ASN A 155 14.75 7.93 -7.30
C ASN A 155 14.28 6.61 -6.66
N PRO A 156 13.07 6.55 -6.08
CA PRO A 156 12.57 5.36 -5.42
C PRO A 156 12.61 4.13 -6.31
N LYS A 157 12.28 4.31 -7.60
CA LYS A 157 12.18 3.19 -8.53
C LYS A 157 13.53 2.51 -8.72
N THR A 158 14.55 3.26 -9.14
CA THR A 158 15.88 2.70 -9.42
C THR A 158 16.55 2.21 -8.14
N PHE A 159 16.38 2.92 -7.02
CA PHE A 159 16.92 2.52 -5.73
C PHE A 159 16.39 1.14 -5.30
N PHE A 160 15.06 0.97 -5.27
CA PHE A 160 14.46 -0.29 -4.81
C PHE A 160 14.61 -1.42 -5.84
N GLU A 161 14.57 -1.15 -7.14
CA GLU A 161 14.88 -2.17 -8.14
C GLU A 161 16.27 -2.76 -7.92
N LYS A 162 17.27 -1.92 -7.60
CA LYS A 162 18.62 -2.38 -7.27
C LYS A 162 18.66 -3.15 -5.95
N ARG A 163 18.12 -2.58 -4.87
CA ARG A 163 18.20 -3.17 -3.52
C ARG A 163 17.41 -4.45 -3.34
N ILE A 164 16.24 -4.55 -3.95
CA ILE A 164 15.33 -5.68 -3.75
C ILE A 164 15.71 -6.85 -4.66
N LYS A 165 16.25 -6.59 -5.87
CA LYS A 165 16.73 -7.65 -6.76
C LYS A 165 17.82 -8.51 -6.12
N GLU A 166 18.66 -7.92 -5.27
CA GLU A 166 19.68 -8.65 -4.50
C GLU A 166 19.08 -9.63 -3.47
N LEU A 167 17.85 -9.38 -3.00
CA LEU A 167 17.15 -10.22 -2.04
C LEU A 167 16.51 -11.46 -2.69
N LYS A 168 16.46 -11.52 -4.03
CA LYS A 168 15.80 -12.59 -4.79
C LYS A 168 14.32 -12.81 -4.40
N LEU A 169 13.67 -11.77 -3.88
CA LEU A 169 12.23 -11.79 -3.59
C LEU A 169 11.44 -11.38 -4.84
N PRO A 170 10.22 -11.89 -5.07
CA PRO A 170 9.34 -11.37 -6.10
C PRO A 170 8.86 -9.96 -5.72
N PHE A 171 9.02 -8.98 -6.60
CA PHE A 171 8.63 -7.60 -6.34
C PHE A 171 8.15 -6.90 -7.62
N LYS A 172 7.33 -5.86 -7.45
CA LYS A 172 6.84 -5.02 -8.54
C LYS A 172 6.93 -3.55 -8.17
N VAL A 173 7.91 -2.87 -8.77
CA VAL A 173 8.02 -1.42 -8.59
C VAL A 173 7.15 -0.73 -9.61
N ASN A 174 5.97 -0.30 -9.17
CA ASN A 174 5.05 0.57 -9.90
C ASN A 174 5.20 2.04 -9.52
N ALA A 175 6.33 2.39 -8.87
CA ALA A 175 6.59 3.76 -8.46
C ALA A 175 6.81 4.58 -9.72
N LEU A 176 6.16 5.74 -9.81
CA LEU A 176 6.47 6.68 -10.87
C LEU A 176 7.94 7.05 -10.78
N ASN A 177 8.53 7.39 -11.92
CA ASN A 177 9.88 7.89 -12.03
C ASN A 177 9.93 9.32 -11.44
N GLU A 178 9.80 9.43 -10.12
CA GLU A 178 9.86 10.67 -9.37
C GLU A 178 11.29 10.86 -8.84
N ASP A 179 11.89 12.00 -9.16
CA ASP A 179 13.12 12.44 -8.51
C ASP A 179 12.73 13.20 -7.23
N LEU A 180 13.11 12.65 -6.09
CA LEU A 180 12.82 13.24 -4.78
C LEU A 180 13.96 14.14 -4.30
N GLY A 181 14.99 14.34 -5.13
CA GLY A 181 16.23 15.02 -4.81
C GLY A 181 17.01 14.28 -3.73
N ASN A 182 17.81 15.03 -2.99
CA ASN A 182 18.62 14.49 -1.91
C ASN A 182 17.79 13.91 -0.76
N ILE A 183 18.01 12.64 -0.44
CA ILE A 183 17.41 11.96 0.73
C ILE A 183 18.51 11.45 1.66
N MET A 184 18.38 11.77 2.94
CA MET A 184 19.26 11.25 3.99
C MET A 184 18.81 9.85 4.43
N ILE A 185 19.65 8.83 4.19
CA ILE A 185 19.45 7.47 4.73
C ILE A 185 20.55 7.15 5.74
N LYS A 186 20.14 6.82 6.97
CA LYS A 186 21.08 6.48 8.05
C LYS A 186 21.62 5.05 7.89
N ARG A 187 22.84 4.80 8.36
CA ARG A 187 23.53 3.49 8.25
C ARG A 187 22.69 2.29 8.72
N ASN A 188 21.99 2.47 9.83
CA ASN A 188 21.22 1.40 10.47
C ASN A 188 19.74 1.41 10.08
N GLN A 189 19.34 2.26 9.13
CA GLN A 189 17.96 2.34 8.69
C GLN A 189 17.59 1.11 7.87
N SER A 190 16.48 0.46 8.20
CA SER A 190 15.95 -0.65 7.41
C SER A 190 15.23 -0.16 6.16
N LEU A 191 15.06 -1.03 5.16
CA LEU A 191 14.25 -0.72 3.97
C LEU A 191 12.83 -0.34 4.37
N ALA A 192 12.24 -1.02 5.36
CA ALA A 192 10.92 -0.66 5.90
C ALA A 192 10.87 0.78 6.46
N GLN A 193 11.91 1.22 7.17
CA GLN A 193 11.99 2.60 7.67
C GLN A 193 12.16 3.62 6.54
N VAL A 194 12.82 3.25 5.43
CA VAL A 194 12.88 4.11 4.24
C VAL A 194 11.51 4.19 3.57
N PHE A 195 10.77 3.08 3.49
CA PHE A 195 9.40 3.09 2.97
C PHE A 195 8.47 4.01 3.77
N GLU A 196 8.53 3.98 5.10
CA GLU A 196 7.75 4.90 5.95
C GLU A 196 8.12 6.37 5.71
N MET A 197 9.41 6.68 5.59
CA MET A 197 9.86 8.04 5.26
C MET A 197 9.34 8.51 3.89
N LEU A 198 9.22 7.60 2.91
CA LEU A 198 8.67 7.92 1.59
C LEU A 198 7.16 8.13 1.58
N LYS A 199 6.44 7.55 2.54
CA LYS A 199 5.00 7.78 2.73
C LYS A 199 4.68 9.26 2.98
N ASP A 200 5.52 9.96 3.73
CA ASP A 200 5.38 11.41 3.96
C ASP A 200 5.54 12.25 2.67
N LYS A 201 6.19 11.67 1.65
CA LYS A 201 6.35 12.23 0.30
C LYS A 201 5.26 11.75 -0.68
N GLY A 202 4.24 11.05 -0.18
CA GLY A 202 3.11 10.54 -0.97
C GLY A 202 3.42 9.26 -1.75
N ILE A 203 4.45 8.50 -1.36
CA ILE A 203 4.81 7.23 -1.97
C ILE A 203 4.48 6.11 -0.98
N TYR A 204 3.50 5.31 -1.32
CA TYR A 204 3.02 4.19 -0.52
C TYR A 204 3.74 2.91 -0.91
N THR A 205 3.99 2.07 0.09
CA THR A 205 4.61 0.76 -0.09
C THR A 205 3.80 -0.28 0.69
N TYR A 206 3.32 -1.30 0.00
CA TYR A 206 2.49 -2.36 0.59
C TYR A 206 2.60 -3.64 -0.24
N PHE A 207 2.22 -4.78 0.33
CA PHE A 207 2.12 -6.03 -0.43
C PHE A 207 0.73 -6.20 -1.04
N LYS A 208 0.69 -6.57 -2.31
CA LYS A 208 -0.53 -7.00 -2.99
C LYS A 208 -0.44 -8.49 -3.29
N THR A 209 -1.47 -9.26 -2.95
CA THR A 209 -1.51 -10.69 -3.34
C THR A 209 -1.91 -10.80 -4.80
N GLU A 210 -0.99 -11.30 -5.63
CA GLU A 210 -1.21 -11.61 -7.04
C GLU A 210 -1.14 -13.14 -7.27
N THR A 211 -1.34 -13.58 -8.52
CA THR A 211 -1.39 -15.01 -8.90
C THR A 211 -0.13 -15.78 -8.50
N THR A 212 1.04 -15.14 -8.58
CA THR A 212 2.35 -15.75 -8.27
C THR A 212 2.73 -15.66 -6.79
N GLY A 213 2.01 -14.89 -5.98
CA GLY A 213 2.35 -14.66 -4.57
C GLY A 213 2.12 -13.22 -4.11
N PRO A 214 2.53 -12.87 -2.88
CA PRO A 214 2.65 -11.49 -2.45
C PRO A 214 3.67 -10.74 -3.31
N VAL A 215 3.26 -9.61 -3.86
CA VAL A 215 4.07 -8.73 -4.68
C VAL A 215 4.20 -7.41 -3.96
N LEU A 216 5.45 -7.04 -3.61
CA LEU A 216 5.73 -5.72 -3.06
C LEU A 216 5.37 -4.67 -4.10
N THR A 217 4.45 -3.77 -3.77
CA THR A 217 4.01 -2.65 -4.59
C THR A 217 4.51 -1.36 -3.95
N ILE A 218 5.22 -0.56 -4.74
CA ILE A 218 5.63 0.80 -4.38
C ILE A 218 4.95 1.72 -5.38
N THR A 219 4.19 2.72 -4.94
CA THR A 219 3.42 3.60 -5.84
C THR A 219 3.03 4.91 -5.17
N ASN A 220 2.93 5.98 -5.94
CA ASN A 220 2.34 7.26 -5.52
C ASN A 220 0.85 7.38 -5.95
N ASN A 221 0.29 6.31 -6.52
CA ASN A 221 -1.10 6.25 -6.97
C ASN A 221 -1.76 4.94 -6.51
N PRO A 222 -1.83 4.67 -5.18
CA PRO A 222 -2.34 3.41 -4.64
C PRO A 222 -3.82 3.16 -4.96
N GLN A 223 -4.57 4.22 -5.22
CA GLN A 223 -5.98 4.17 -5.59
C GLN A 223 -6.22 4.13 -7.11
N ASN A 224 -5.17 3.95 -7.93
CA ASN A 224 -5.23 3.81 -9.38
C ASN A 224 -6.05 4.92 -10.08
N HIS A 225 -5.85 6.17 -9.69
CA HIS A 225 -6.41 7.33 -10.38
C HIS A 225 -6.01 7.32 -11.86
N THR A 226 -6.97 7.55 -12.74
CA THR A 226 -6.72 7.74 -14.17
C THR A 226 -6.39 9.20 -14.46
N ALA A 227 -5.76 9.45 -15.62
CA ALA A 227 -5.52 10.82 -16.07
C ALA A 227 -6.82 11.61 -16.31
N ASN A 228 -7.88 10.91 -16.74
CA ASN A 228 -9.21 11.50 -16.94
C ASN A 228 -9.81 11.95 -15.60
N GLU A 229 -9.76 11.10 -14.57
CA GLU A 229 -10.23 11.45 -13.21
C GLU A 229 -9.48 12.66 -12.65
N LEU A 230 -8.15 12.68 -12.80
CA LEU A 230 -7.32 13.81 -12.35
C LEU A 230 -7.62 15.10 -13.13
N GLY A 231 -7.80 15.01 -14.46
CA GLY A 231 -8.18 16.16 -15.28
C GLY A 231 -9.56 16.71 -14.96
N GLY A 232 -10.54 15.83 -14.72
CA GLY A 232 -11.87 16.19 -14.27
C GLY A 232 -11.83 16.88 -12.91
N PHE A 233 -11.16 16.27 -11.93
CA PHE A 233 -10.97 16.83 -10.59
C PHE A 233 -10.36 18.24 -10.63
N ILE A 234 -9.27 18.42 -11.38
CA ILE A 234 -8.61 19.72 -11.48
C ILE A 234 -9.51 20.76 -12.15
N THR A 235 -10.22 20.39 -13.21
CA THR A 235 -11.12 21.29 -13.92
C THR A 235 -12.25 21.78 -13.01
N ARG A 236 -12.84 20.89 -12.20
CA ARG A 236 -13.94 21.23 -11.29
C ARG A 236 -13.49 22.08 -10.11
N ASN A 237 -12.30 21.82 -9.57
CA ASN A 237 -11.88 22.41 -8.28
C ASN A 237 -10.97 23.63 -8.42
N PHE A 238 -10.17 23.73 -9.49
CA PHE A 238 -9.05 24.69 -9.53
C PHE A 238 -9.11 25.68 -10.70
N ILE A 239 -9.95 25.46 -11.71
CA ILE A 239 -10.12 26.39 -12.84
C ILE A 239 -11.36 27.24 -12.61
N LYS A 240 -11.23 28.35 -11.85
CA LYS A 240 -12.35 29.24 -11.48
C LYS A 240 -12.64 30.36 -12.49
N SER A 241 -11.73 30.68 -13.42
CA SER A 241 -11.90 31.75 -14.42
C SER A 241 -11.32 31.38 -15.81
N PRO A 242 -12.01 31.69 -16.92
CA PRO A 242 -11.58 31.35 -18.28
C PRO A 242 -10.24 31.97 -18.72
N LEU A 243 -9.97 33.22 -18.34
CA LEU A 243 -8.80 33.99 -18.83
C LEU A 243 -7.54 33.74 -18.00
N ALA A 244 -7.64 33.78 -16.67
CA ALA A 244 -6.50 33.48 -15.78
C ALA A 244 -6.17 31.98 -15.74
N GLY A 245 -7.17 31.13 -15.99
CA GLY A 245 -7.03 29.67 -15.96
C GLY A 245 -6.47 29.05 -17.24
N ALA A 246 -6.42 29.75 -18.39
CA ALA A 246 -6.04 29.15 -19.66
C ALA A 246 -4.60 28.63 -19.70
N LEU A 247 -3.65 29.42 -19.17
CA LEU A 247 -2.24 29.01 -19.09
C LEU A 247 -2.03 27.87 -18.09
N VAL A 248 -2.65 27.98 -16.91
CA VAL A 248 -2.63 26.94 -15.87
C VAL A 248 -3.23 25.63 -16.40
N LYS A 249 -4.39 25.70 -17.08
CA LYS A 249 -5.03 24.57 -17.74
C LYS A 249 -4.12 23.91 -18.79
N LYS A 250 -3.38 24.70 -19.57
CA LYS A 250 -2.42 24.18 -20.55
C LYS A 250 -1.30 23.40 -19.85
N LEU A 251 -0.71 23.95 -18.78
CA LEU A 251 0.34 23.30 -18.00
C LEU A 251 -0.16 22.02 -17.33
N ILE A 252 -1.36 22.04 -16.75
CA ILE A 252 -2.01 20.86 -16.18
C ILE A 252 -2.20 19.78 -17.25
N ASN A 253 -2.75 20.13 -18.41
CA ASN A 253 -2.99 19.16 -19.48
C ASN A 253 -1.67 18.55 -20.00
N GLN A 254 -0.61 19.35 -20.07
CA GLN A 254 0.73 18.86 -20.38
C GLN A 254 1.23 17.88 -19.32
N GLY A 255 1.12 18.21 -18.03
CA GLY A 255 1.47 17.32 -16.93
C GLY A 255 0.65 16.02 -16.92
N LEU A 256 -0.66 16.10 -17.13
CA LEU A 256 -1.54 14.94 -17.23
C LEU A 256 -1.20 14.05 -18.44
N SER A 257 -0.76 14.61 -19.56
CA SER A 257 -0.32 13.83 -20.71
C SER A 257 0.95 13.02 -20.39
N LEU A 258 1.90 13.61 -19.66
CA LEU A 258 3.10 12.92 -19.17
C LEU A 258 2.72 11.79 -18.21
N LEU A 259 1.83 12.07 -17.27
CA LEU A 259 1.30 11.11 -16.32
C LEU A 259 0.57 9.95 -17.01
N SER A 260 -0.29 10.24 -17.99
CA SER A 260 -1.05 9.25 -18.76
C SER A 260 -0.12 8.19 -19.38
N SER A 261 1.00 8.63 -19.95
CA SER A 261 1.99 7.72 -20.54
C SER A 261 2.62 6.77 -19.51
N GLN A 262 2.78 7.23 -18.25
CA GLN A 262 3.33 6.44 -17.16
C GLN A 262 2.29 5.51 -16.54
N LEU A 263 1.06 6.01 -16.33
CA LEU A 263 -0.06 5.23 -15.81
C LEU A 263 -0.44 4.08 -16.76
N ASN A 264 -0.50 4.34 -18.06
CA ASN A 264 -0.87 3.33 -19.07
C ASN A 264 0.10 2.14 -19.09
N LYS A 265 1.42 2.40 -18.90
CA LYS A 265 2.44 1.34 -18.79
C LYS A 265 2.25 0.49 -17.53
N ALA A 266 1.80 1.09 -16.42
CA ALA A 266 1.53 0.36 -15.18
C ALA A 266 0.29 -0.54 -15.28
N THR A 267 -0.77 -0.09 -15.97
CA THR A 267 -2.02 -0.84 -16.16
C THR A 267 -1.93 -2.02 -17.14
N GLN A 268 -1.06 -1.95 -18.17
CA GLN A 268 -0.89 -3.05 -19.13
C GLN A 268 -0.21 -4.30 -18.52
N SER A 269 0.29 -4.21 -17.28
CA SER A 269 1.14 -5.25 -16.68
C SER A 269 0.43 -6.36 -15.91
N VAL A 270 -0.89 -6.34 -15.66
CA VAL A 270 -1.53 -7.45 -14.91
C VAL A 270 -2.99 -7.68 -15.27
N SER A 271 -3.27 -8.82 -15.90
CA SER A 271 -4.55 -9.52 -15.75
C SER A 271 -4.50 -10.25 -14.41
N ASP A 272 -4.79 -9.56 -13.30
CA ASP A 272 -4.78 -10.22 -12.00
C ASP A 272 -6.15 -10.83 -11.72
N ARG A 273 -6.23 -12.17 -11.54
CA ARG A 273 -7.45 -12.86 -11.08
C ARG A 273 -7.93 -12.36 -9.72
N PHE A 274 -7.09 -11.59 -9.01
CA PHE A 274 -7.31 -11.12 -7.67
C PHE A 274 -7.63 -9.63 -7.54
N SER A 275 -7.55 -8.82 -8.60
CA SER A 275 -8.09 -7.45 -8.58
C SER A 275 -9.54 -7.48 -9.03
N GLY A 276 -10.46 -7.32 -8.09
CA GLY A 276 -11.88 -7.52 -8.33
C GLY A 276 -12.67 -6.23 -8.30
N LYS A 277 -13.62 -6.09 -9.24
CA LYS A 277 -14.84 -5.30 -9.02
C LYS A 277 -15.85 -6.21 -8.32
N VAL A 278 -16.21 -5.88 -7.08
CA VAL A 278 -17.04 -6.73 -6.21
C VAL A 278 -18.33 -6.01 -5.86
N ARG A 279 -19.48 -6.70 -5.87
CA ARG A 279 -20.79 -6.07 -5.67
C ARG A 279 -21.34 -6.32 -4.26
N PHE A 280 -21.82 -5.25 -3.62
CA PHE A 280 -22.57 -5.28 -2.38
C PHE A 280 -23.89 -4.55 -2.52
N ARG A 281 -24.92 -5.14 -1.93
CA ARG A 281 -26.29 -4.66 -1.90
C ARG A 281 -26.71 -4.40 -0.45
N PHE A 282 -27.15 -3.18 -0.19
CA PHE A 282 -27.74 -2.82 1.10
C PHE A 282 -28.98 -3.67 1.34
N ARG A 283 -29.15 -4.17 2.58
CA ARG A 283 -30.24 -5.07 2.99
C ARG A 283 -30.18 -6.49 2.38
N TYR A 284 -29.07 -6.87 1.73
CA TYR A 284 -28.85 -8.22 1.22
C TYR A 284 -27.58 -8.83 1.84
N ASN A 285 -26.41 -8.34 1.45
CA ASN A 285 -25.12 -8.84 1.95
C ASN A 285 -24.37 -7.83 2.83
N ILE A 286 -24.85 -6.59 2.93
CA ILE A 286 -24.40 -5.63 3.94
C ILE A 286 -25.23 -5.82 5.22
N ILE A 287 -24.54 -6.08 6.33
CA ILE A 287 -25.11 -6.33 7.66
C ILE A 287 -25.35 -5.00 8.40
N GLU A 288 -24.35 -4.11 8.35
CA GLU A 288 -24.34 -2.81 9.02
C GLU A 288 -23.54 -1.83 8.16
N ASP A 289 -23.93 -0.55 8.09
CA ASP A 289 -23.09 0.49 7.49
C ASP A 289 -22.98 1.72 8.39
N LYS A 290 -21.77 2.30 8.40
CA LYS A 290 -21.41 3.57 9.06
C LYS A 290 -20.78 4.50 8.04
N LEU A 291 -21.43 4.62 6.87
CA LEU A 291 -20.93 5.38 5.73
C LEU A 291 -21.49 6.80 5.74
N THR A 292 -20.59 7.78 5.62
CA THR A 292 -20.92 9.21 5.53
C THR A 292 -20.43 9.78 4.20
N VAL A 293 -21.33 10.42 3.44
CA VAL A 293 -20.98 11.04 2.15
C VAL A 293 -19.96 12.15 2.38
N VAL A 294 -18.90 12.16 1.57
CA VAL A 294 -17.91 13.23 1.53
C VAL A 294 -17.77 13.75 0.11
N ASN A 295 -17.75 15.08 -0.02
CA ASN A 295 -17.67 15.76 -1.30
C ASN A 295 -16.44 16.68 -1.34
N GLU A 296 -15.90 16.87 -2.56
CA GLU A 296 -14.71 17.68 -2.86
C GLU A 296 -14.86 19.15 -2.38
N SER A 297 -16.10 19.64 -2.27
CA SER A 297 -16.45 21.03 -1.97
C SER A 297 -16.39 21.41 -0.48
N THR A 298 -16.12 20.47 0.42
CA THR A 298 -16.30 20.69 1.87
C THR A 298 -15.13 21.37 2.57
N LYS A 299 -13.93 21.39 1.94
CA LYS A 299 -12.71 21.93 2.57
C LYS A 299 -12.06 22.99 1.69
N ASN A 300 -11.99 24.22 2.20
CA ASN A 300 -11.28 25.34 1.57
C ASN A 300 -9.77 25.21 1.84
N THR A 301 -9.07 24.45 1.02
CA THR A 301 -7.66 24.07 1.23
C THR A 301 -6.83 24.22 -0.03
N ARG A 302 -5.52 24.39 0.15
CA ARG A 302 -4.51 24.38 -0.91
C ARG A 302 -3.23 23.70 -0.47
N ILE A 303 -2.51 23.16 -1.45
CA ILE A 303 -1.15 22.64 -1.29
C ILE A 303 -0.20 23.44 -2.16
N ARG A 304 1.06 23.48 -1.76
CA ARG A 304 2.14 24.11 -2.52
C ARG A 304 3.19 23.09 -2.88
N ILE A 305 3.62 23.08 -4.13
CA ILE A 305 4.73 22.23 -4.58
C ILE A 305 5.85 23.14 -5.07
N GLU A 306 7.05 22.94 -4.57
CA GLU A 306 8.24 23.72 -4.89
C GLU A 306 9.33 22.81 -5.45
N LYS A 307 10.06 23.28 -6.47
CA LYS A 307 11.28 22.65 -6.97
C LYS A 307 12.43 23.65 -6.98
N TYR A 308 13.47 23.31 -6.24
CA TYR A 308 14.74 24.04 -6.20
C TYR A 308 15.72 23.46 -7.22
N PHE A 309 16.65 24.30 -7.68
CA PHE A 309 17.66 23.96 -8.68
C PHE A 309 19.04 24.35 -8.15
N LYS A 310 20.08 23.65 -8.60
CA LYS A 310 21.47 23.84 -8.16
C LYS A 310 21.93 25.30 -8.17
N ASN A 311 21.51 26.08 -9.16
CA ASN A 311 21.90 27.48 -9.33
C ASN A 311 20.85 28.50 -8.87
N SER A 312 19.80 28.09 -8.14
CA SER A 312 18.73 28.99 -7.73
C SER A 312 18.17 28.69 -6.33
N ASN A 313 18.25 29.68 -5.45
CA ASN A 313 17.56 29.67 -4.14
C ASN A 313 16.08 30.10 -4.25
N THR A 314 15.63 30.52 -5.43
CA THR A 314 14.21 30.79 -5.70
C THR A 314 13.62 29.57 -6.40
N PRO A 315 12.59 28.92 -5.81
CA PRO A 315 12.02 27.73 -6.41
C PRO A 315 11.11 28.09 -7.58
N ILE A 316 10.96 27.15 -8.49
CA ILE A 316 9.77 27.09 -9.35
C ILE A 316 8.68 26.43 -8.52
N TYR A 317 7.53 27.07 -8.38
CA TYR A 317 6.45 26.55 -7.57
C TYR A 317 5.09 26.68 -8.24
N ILE A 318 4.17 25.83 -7.77
CA ILE A 318 2.75 25.94 -8.05
C ILE A 318 1.96 25.88 -6.75
N GLU A 319 0.76 26.43 -6.77
CA GLU A 319 -0.24 26.20 -5.73
C GLU A 319 -1.47 25.55 -6.36
N LEU A 320 -1.94 24.47 -5.75
CA LEU A 320 -3.12 23.72 -6.17
C LEU A 320 -4.13 23.71 -5.03
N GLY A 321 -5.31 24.25 -5.27
CA GLY A 321 -6.29 24.45 -4.21
C GLY A 321 -7.22 25.61 -4.46
N ASP A 322 -7.94 25.97 -3.40
CA ASP A 322 -8.68 27.22 -3.38
C ASP A 322 -7.73 28.40 -3.18
N PRO A 323 -7.88 29.52 -3.92
CA PRO A 323 -6.99 30.68 -3.79
C PRO A 323 -6.82 31.19 -2.35
N ASN A 324 -7.90 31.13 -1.57
CA ASN A 324 -7.96 31.55 -0.15
C ASN A 324 -8.10 30.36 0.81
N GLY A 325 -7.75 29.16 0.36
CA GLY A 325 -7.79 27.96 1.20
C GLY A 325 -6.64 27.93 2.19
N GLN A 326 -6.84 27.22 3.30
CA GLN A 326 -5.77 26.92 4.24
C GLN A 326 -4.66 26.15 3.52
N LEU A 327 -3.41 26.61 3.63
CA LEU A 327 -2.26 25.87 3.13
C LEU A 327 -2.03 24.66 4.04
N THR A 328 -2.37 23.46 3.56
CA THR A 328 -2.29 22.23 4.38
C THR A 328 -0.91 21.62 4.37
N LYS A 329 -0.17 21.73 3.25
CA LYS A 329 1.18 21.18 3.11
C LYS A 329 1.97 21.87 2.00
N THR A 330 3.26 22.06 2.24
CA THR A 330 4.26 22.38 1.21
C THR A 330 5.10 21.14 0.94
N HIS A 331 5.14 20.70 -0.32
CA HIS A 331 6.01 19.63 -0.80
C HIS A 331 7.21 20.24 -1.49
N VAL A 332 8.41 19.88 -1.04
CA VAL A 332 9.67 20.40 -1.57
C VAL A 332 10.41 19.31 -2.33
N LEU A 333 10.76 19.61 -3.57
CA LEU A 333 11.58 18.82 -4.47
C LEU A 333 12.89 19.57 -4.75
N HIS A 334 13.96 18.83 -5.03
CA HIS A 334 15.25 19.39 -5.40
C HIS A 334 15.75 18.73 -6.68
N SER A 335 16.32 19.51 -7.58
CA SER A 335 17.25 19.03 -8.59
C SER A 335 18.63 19.58 -8.26
N ASP A 336 19.46 18.71 -7.68
CA ASP A 336 20.79 19.09 -7.21
C ASP A 336 21.83 19.07 -8.36
N THR A 337 21.44 18.56 -9.52
CA THR A 337 22.27 18.53 -10.74
C THR A 337 21.84 19.53 -11.81
N ASP A 338 20.55 19.79 -11.97
CA ASP A 338 20.08 20.66 -13.06
C ASP A 338 20.24 22.13 -12.71
N GLU A 339 20.63 22.92 -13.70
CA GLU A 339 20.74 24.38 -13.61
C GLU A 339 19.66 25.04 -14.47
N LEU A 340 19.02 26.08 -13.94
CA LEU A 340 18.10 26.89 -14.72
C LEU A 340 18.87 27.68 -15.78
N PRO A 341 18.44 27.68 -17.05
CA PRO A 341 19.11 28.44 -18.11
C PRO A 341 19.11 29.94 -17.82
N LYS A 342 20.18 30.64 -18.20
CA LYS A 342 20.25 32.12 -18.07
C LYS A 342 19.56 32.85 -19.22
N ASP A 343 19.49 32.23 -20.39
CA ASP A 343 18.82 32.77 -21.56
C ASP A 343 17.30 32.90 -21.31
N PRO A 344 16.66 34.06 -21.55
CA PRO A 344 15.24 34.27 -21.24
C PRO A 344 14.29 33.28 -21.93
N VAL A 345 14.57 32.87 -23.17
CA VAL A 345 13.71 31.96 -23.94
C VAL A 345 13.83 30.54 -23.39
N ALA A 346 15.06 30.07 -23.17
CA ALA A 346 15.34 28.78 -22.56
C ALA A 346 14.84 28.70 -21.12
N PHE A 347 15.00 29.76 -20.32
CA PHE A 347 14.50 29.85 -18.95
C PHE A 347 12.98 29.69 -18.92
N LYS A 348 12.26 30.45 -19.77
CA LYS A 348 10.80 30.34 -19.88
C LYS A 348 10.36 28.94 -20.29
N LYS A 349 11.08 28.28 -21.19
CA LYS A 349 10.80 26.89 -21.60
C LYS A 349 11.00 25.91 -20.43
N ALA A 350 12.15 25.99 -19.75
CA ALA A 350 12.48 25.13 -18.61
C ALA A 350 11.49 25.32 -17.45
N THR A 351 11.08 26.56 -17.18
CA THR A 351 10.12 26.84 -16.11
C THR A 351 8.72 26.35 -16.43
N THR A 352 8.29 26.48 -17.69
CA THR A 352 7.01 25.92 -18.18
C THR A 352 7.00 24.39 -18.06
N GLN A 353 8.08 23.72 -18.47
CA GLN A 353 8.20 22.27 -18.36
C GLN A 353 8.17 21.83 -16.89
N THR A 354 8.97 22.47 -16.04
CA THR A 354 9.00 22.20 -14.60
C THR A 354 7.63 22.40 -13.96
N ALA A 355 6.95 23.51 -14.24
CA ALA A 355 5.61 23.75 -13.71
C ALA A 355 4.63 22.63 -14.11
N SER A 356 4.73 22.11 -15.34
CA SER A 356 3.89 20.98 -15.80
C SER A 356 4.17 19.69 -15.02
N GLU A 357 5.44 19.38 -14.73
CA GLU A 357 5.83 18.27 -13.85
C GLU A 357 5.28 18.45 -12.43
N LEU A 358 5.35 19.66 -11.90
CA LEU A 358 4.79 19.97 -10.59
C LEU A 358 3.27 19.81 -10.55
N TYR A 359 2.56 20.15 -11.63
CA TYR A 359 1.11 19.93 -11.72
C TYR A 359 0.77 18.43 -11.73
N GLN A 360 1.55 17.60 -12.43
CA GLN A 360 1.41 16.15 -12.35
C GLN A 360 1.59 15.66 -10.92
N TYR A 361 2.65 16.11 -10.24
CA TYR A 361 2.93 15.72 -8.87
C TYR A 361 1.79 16.15 -7.93
N GLY A 362 1.42 17.43 -7.96
CA GLY A 362 0.43 18.01 -7.08
C GLY A 362 -1.00 17.54 -7.33
N ALA A 363 -1.37 17.15 -8.55
CA ALA A 363 -2.71 16.64 -8.87
C ALA A 363 -3.11 15.43 -8.01
N LEU A 364 -2.22 14.44 -7.88
CA LEU A 364 -2.45 13.23 -7.07
C LEU A 364 -2.65 13.59 -5.59
N ARG A 365 -1.78 14.43 -5.02
CA ARG A 365 -1.84 14.85 -3.61
C ARG A 365 -3.05 15.73 -3.31
N ALA A 366 -3.42 16.60 -4.25
CA ALA A 366 -4.59 17.46 -4.11
C ALA A 366 -5.88 16.63 -4.07
N MET A 367 -5.97 15.56 -4.86
CA MET A 367 -7.12 14.66 -4.87
C MET A 367 -7.26 13.88 -3.56
N GLU A 368 -6.15 13.45 -2.94
CA GLU A 368 -6.16 12.86 -1.59
C GLU A 368 -6.69 13.82 -0.53
N SER A 369 -6.45 15.13 -0.69
CA SER A 369 -6.87 16.15 0.28
C SER A 369 -8.34 16.57 0.14
N LYS A 370 -8.96 16.28 -1.01
CA LYS A 370 -10.36 16.59 -1.34
C LYS A 370 -11.08 15.34 -1.87
N PRO A 371 -11.30 14.32 -1.03
CA PRO A 371 -11.95 13.10 -1.48
C PRO A 371 -13.42 13.34 -1.85
N SER A 372 -13.85 12.70 -2.93
CA SER A 372 -15.27 12.53 -3.28
C SER A 372 -15.63 11.07 -3.07
N GLY A 373 -16.65 10.75 -2.27
CA GLY A 373 -17.04 9.38 -1.99
C GLY A 373 -17.62 9.20 -0.61
N PHE A 374 -17.07 8.24 0.14
CA PHE A 374 -17.51 7.91 1.49
C PHE A 374 -16.34 7.94 2.48
N GLU A 375 -16.65 8.38 3.70
CA GLU A 375 -15.86 8.07 4.89
C GLU A 375 -16.58 6.99 5.72
N GLY A 376 -15.81 6.15 6.41
CA GLY A 376 -16.33 5.11 7.28
C GLY A 376 -16.22 3.70 6.69
N SER A 377 -17.10 2.80 7.14
CA SER A 377 -17.07 1.39 6.75
C SER A 377 -18.45 0.75 6.71
N PHE A 378 -18.53 -0.42 6.09
CA PHE A 378 -19.67 -1.31 6.22
C PHE A 378 -19.21 -2.73 6.62
N LEU A 379 -20.05 -3.43 7.36
CA LEU A 379 -19.87 -4.81 7.78
C LEU A 379 -20.61 -5.75 6.83
N THR A 380 -19.94 -6.81 6.38
CA THR A 380 -20.49 -7.87 5.52
C THR A 380 -20.02 -9.23 5.99
N PHE A 381 -20.58 -10.29 5.39
CA PHE A 381 -20.08 -11.65 5.51
C PHE A 381 -18.68 -11.81 4.86
N GLY A 382 -18.02 -12.92 5.17
CA GLY A 382 -16.74 -13.34 4.59
C GLY A 382 -16.67 -13.38 3.06
N GLU A 383 -17.82 -13.45 2.40
CA GLU A 383 -17.95 -13.35 0.95
C GLU A 383 -19.01 -12.31 0.54
N PRO A 384 -18.85 -11.66 -0.62
CA PRO A 384 -17.70 -11.72 -1.53
C PRO A 384 -16.37 -11.25 -0.90
N PHE A 385 -15.26 -11.90 -1.26
CA PHE A 385 -13.94 -11.60 -0.68
C PHE A 385 -13.34 -10.32 -1.25
N VAL A 386 -12.86 -9.40 -0.39
CA VAL A 386 -12.41 -8.06 -0.81
C VAL A 386 -11.07 -7.69 -0.20
N ARG A 387 -10.11 -7.20 -0.98
CA ARG A 387 -8.81 -6.72 -0.49
C ARG A 387 -8.71 -5.19 -0.56
N PRO A 388 -7.74 -4.58 0.18
CA PRO A 388 -7.36 -3.20 -0.10
C PRO A 388 -7.03 -3.03 -1.58
N THR A 389 -7.35 -1.86 -2.14
CA THR A 389 -7.20 -1.52 -3.57
C THR A 389 -8.16 -2.21 -4.55
N ASP A 390 -9.07 -3.08 -4.07
CA ASP A 390 -10.20 -3.54 -4.89
C ASP A 390 -11.24 -2.42 -5.08
N GLN A 391 -12.16 -2.64 -6.02
CA GLN A 391 -13.30 -1.77 -6.27
C GLN A 391 -14.59 -2.43 -5.80
N VAL A 392 -15.39 -1.71 -5.02
CA VAL A 392 -16.69 -2.18 -4.56
C VAL A 392 -17.82 -1.39 -5.20
N ILE A 393 -18.76 -2.11 -5.81
CA ILE A 393 -20.00 -1.57 -6.36
C ILE A 393 -21.04 -1.66 -5.26
N LEU A 394 -21.53 -0.51 -4.82
CA LEU A 394 -22.60 -0.40 -3.83
C LEU A 394 -23.93 -0.15 -4.52
N GLU A 395 -24.95 -0.91 -4.11
CA GLU A 395 -26.32 -0.83 -4.62
C GLU A 395 -27.32 -0.74 -3.47
N ASN A 396 -28.06 0.36 -3.44
CA ASN A 396 -29.08 0.70 -2.47
C ASN A 396 -30.34 1.16 -3.23
N ALA A 397 -31.40 0.37 -3.11
CA ALA A 397 -32.67 0.67 -3.78
C ALA A 397 -33.41 1.87 -3.16
N LYS A 398 -33.14 2.19 -1.88
CA LYS A 398 -33.84 3.25 -1.14
C LYS A 398 -33.06 4.57 -1.10
N ASP A 399 -31.75 4.50 -0.95
CA ASP A 399 -30.87 5.65 -0.86
C ASP A 399 -29.89 5.64 -2.05
N LYS A 400 -30.30 6.27 -3.15
CA LYS A 400 -29.53 6.24 -4.40
C LYS A 400 -28.20 7.00 -4.31
N GLU A 401 -28.01 7.88 -3.34
CA GLU A 401 -26.74 8.61 -3.16
C GLU A 401 -25.60 7.65 -2.77
N LYS A 402 -25.95 6.54 -2.09
CA LYS A 402 -25.04 5.44 -1.76
C LYS A 402 -24.66 4.55 -2.94
N ASN A 403 -25.23 4.75 -4.13
CA ASN A 403 -24.95 3.91 -5.29
C ASN A 403 -23.69 4.37 -6.02
N GLY A 404 -22.74 3.49 -6.25
CA GLY A 404 -21.53 3.84 -6.99
C GLY A 404 -20.47 2.75 -6.93
N THR A 405 -19.35 3.02 -7.61
CA THR A 405 -18.14 2.21 -7.46
C THR A 405 -17.17 2.98 -6.56
N PHE A 406 -16.60 2.31 -5.57
CA PHE A 406 -15.72 2.93 -4.59
C PHE A 406 -14.43 2.13 -4.44
N GLN A 407 -13.33 2.81 -4.18
CA GLN A 407 -12.05 2.19 -3.93
C GLN A 407 -11.95 1.74 -2.47
N VAL A 408 -11.44 0.54 -2.22
CA VAL A 408 -11.26 -0.01 -0.87
C VAL A 408 -9.94 0.46 -0.27
N GLU A 409 -10.00 0.99 0.95
CA GLU A 409 -8.82 1.50 1.67
C GLU A 409 -8.26 0.52 2.69
N LYS A 410 -9.15 -0.08 3.47
CA LYS A 410 -8.81 -1.00 4.55
C LYS A 410 -9.86 -2.09 4.63
N VAL A 411 -9.42 -3.29 4.98
CA VAL A 411 -10.30 -4.42 5.28
C VAL A 411 -9.89 -5.02 6.61
N GLU A 412 -10.82 -5.07 7.55
CA GLU A 412 -10.67 -5.82 8.80
C GLU A 412 -11.50 -7.11 8.68
N ARG A 413 -10.87 -8.26 8.90
CA ARG A 413 -11.53 -9.56 8.86
C ARG A 413 -11.54 -10.17 10.24
N SER A 414 -12.67 -10.76 10.60
CA SER A 414 -12.79 -11.62 11.78
C SER A 414 -13.40 -12.95 11.37
N PHE A 415 -12.81 -14.04 11.85
CA PHE A 415 -13.25 -15.40 11.57
C PHE A 415 -13.19 -16.18 12.88
N GLY A 416 -14.23 -16.93 13.21
CA GLY A 416 -14.25 -17.79 14.39
C GLY A 416 -15.65 -18.09 14.88
N GLU A 417 -15.85 -18.01 16.20
CA GLU A 417 -17.12 -18.36 16.88
C GLU A 417 -18.32 -17.56 16.37
N ASN A 418 -18.11 -16.30 15.97
CA ASN A 418 -19.15 -15.41 15.43
C ASN A 418 -19.30 -15.51 13.90
N GLY A 419 -18.73 -16.56 13.29
CA GLY A 419 -18.66 -16.76 11.85
C GLY A 419 -17.54 -15.95 11.19
N TYR A 420 -17.66 -15.73 9.88
CA TYR A 420 -16.69 -14.97 9.09
C TYR A 420 -17.29 -13.66 8.59
N ARG A 421 -16.63 -12.55 8.93
CA ARG A 421 -17.04 -11.17 8.64
C ARG A 421 -15.89 -10.37 8.04
N GLN A 422 -16.26 -9.36 7.26
CA GLN A 422 -15.35 -8.35 6.76
C GLN A 422 -15.95 -6.98 7.05
N ARG A 423 -15.18 -6.10 7.70
CA ARG A 423 -15.47 -4.67 7.79
C ARG A 423 -14.62 -3.96 6.73
N ILE A 424 -15.29 -3.40 5.75
CA ILE A 424 -14.67 -2.80 4.57
C ILE A 424 -14.75 -1.30 4.71
N TYR A 425 -13.60 -0.65 4.80
CA TYR A 425 -13.45 0.79 4.76
C TYR A 425 -13.26 1.20 3.31
N ILE A 426 -14.17 2.03 2.84
CA ILE A 426 -14.16 2.56 1.48
C ILE A 426 -13.79 4.03 1.54
N GLY A 427 -13.26 4.54 0.43
CA GLY A 427 -12.87 5.94 0.31
C GLY A 427 -13.51 6.56 -0.91
N ARG A 428 -12.65 6.91 -1.87
CA ARG A 428 -13.07 7.63 -3.07
C ARG A 428 -14.10 6.86 -3.90
N ARG A 429 -14.99 7.60 -4.54
CA ARG A 429 -15.77 7.16 -5.68
C ARG A 429 -14.84 7.04 -6.90
N VAL A 430 -15.05 5.99 -7.67
CA VAL A 430 -14.43 5.79 -8.99
C VAL A 430 -15.40 6.34 -10.02
N GLU A 431 -14.95 7.28 -10.85
CA GLU A 431 -15.79 7.84 -11.91
C GLU A 431 -15.98 6.79 -13.00
N ALA A 432 -17.20 6.66 -13.53
CA ALA A 432 -17.41 5.86 -14.73
C ALA A 432 -16.71 6.58 -15.91
N ILE A 433 -15.84 5.85 -16.61
CA ILE A 433 -15.16 6.35 -17.82
C ILE A 433 -16.18 6.53 -18.94
#